data_AF-A0A4R0ZK52-F1
#
_entry.id   AF-A0A4R0ZK52-F1
#
_cell.length_a   1.000
_cell.length_b   1.000
_cell.length_c   1.000
_cell.angle_alpha   90.00
_cell.angle_beta   90.00
_cell.angle_gamma   90.00
#
_symmetry.space_group_name_H-M   'P 1'
#
loop_
_entity.id
_entity.type
_entity.pdbx_description
1 polymer ?
#
loop_
_entity_poly.entity_id
_entity_poly.type
_entity_poly.pdbx_seq_one_letter_code
_entity_poly.pdbx_strand_id
1 'polypeptide(L)'
;MSWIVGIIGYITILAIGYYGVLFFKVKQERSRAGYRIFLLLAGLFFVSGSDYIIALFQGDTEATFWQRTIYFILILISLSIALYFRRKEDKLHAHEMTTA
;
A
#
# COMPACT_ATOMS: atom_id res chain seq x y z
N MET A 1 -17.78 13.77 -9.61
CA MET A 1 -17.08 12.63 -8.95
C MET A 1 -15.86 12.14 -9.73
N SER A 2 -15.88 12.02 -11.07
CA SER A 2 -14.75 11.47 -11.87
C SER A 2 -13.40 12.22 -11.74
N TRP A 3 -13.39 13.55 -11.70
CA TRP A 3 -12.13 14.33 -11.66
C TRP A 3 -11.35 14.21 -10.35
N ILE A 4 -12.06 14.15 -9.21
CA ILE A 4 -11.46 14.09 -7.87
C ILE A 4 -10.70 12.76 -7.70
N VAL A 5 -11.29 11.65 -8.15
CA VAL A 5 -10.65 10.33 -8.11
C VAL A 5 -9.39 10.31 -8.98
N GLY A 6 -9.44 10.92 -10.17
CA GLY A 6 -8.26 11.06 -11.04
C GLY A 6 -7.13 11.86 -10.39
N ILE A 7 -7.45 12.98 -9.74
CA ILE A 7 -6.47 13.82 -9.02
C ILE A 7 -5.83 13.06 -7.85
N ILE A 8 -6.64 12.36 -7.04
CA ILE A 8 -6.15 11.54 -5.93
C ILE A 8 -5.21 10.44 -6.43
N GLY A 9 -5.57 9.78 -7.53
CA GLY A 9 -4.71 8.78 -8.18
C GLY A 9 -3.36 9.38 -8.60
N TYR A 10 -3.38 10.54 -9.26
CA TYR A 10 -2.16 11.21 -9.72
C TYR A 10 -1.25 11.63 -8.56
N ILE A 11 -1.81 12.25 -7.51
CA ILE A 11 -1.07 12.62 -6.30
C ILE A 11 -0.47 11.39 -5.63
N THR A 12 -1.20 10.27 -5.61
CA THR A 12 -0.72 9.03 -5.01
C THR A 12 0.46 8.46 -5.78
N ILE A 13 0.44 8.49 -7.11
CA ILE A 13 1.58 8.07 -7.95
C ILE A 13 2.80 8.94 -7.69
N LEU A 14 2.63 10.27 -7.62
CA LEU A 14 3.72 11.19 -7.28
C LEU A 14 4.30 10.90 -5.88
N ALA A 15 3.44 10.64 -4.90
CA ALA A 15 3.86 10.29 -3.56
C ALA A 15 4.64 8.97 -3.52
N ILE A 16 4.21 7.94 -4.27
CA ILE A 16 4.96 6.68 -4.41
C ILE A 16 6.33 6.94 -5.04
N GLY A 17 6.41 7.78 -6.08
CA GLY A 17 7.69 8.17 -6.68
C GLY A 17 8.63 8.85 -5.68
N TYR A 18 8.11 9.83 -4.93
CA TYR A 18 8.85 10.53 -3.89
C TYR A 18 9.39 9.58 -2.80
N TYR A 19 8.53 8.74 -2.24
CA TYR A 19 8.96 7.76 -1.24
C TYR A 19 9.86 6.69 -1.84
N GLY A 20 9.71 6.34 -3.12
CA GLY A 20 10.62 5.46 -3.84
C GLY A 20 12.05 6.02 -3.87
N VAL A 21 12.20 7.32 -4.16
CA VAL A 21 13.51 7.99 -4.10
C VAL A 21 14.09 7.92 -2.69
N LEU A 22 13.31 8.21 -1.65
CA LEU A 22 13.75 8.10 -0.26
C LEU A 22 14.15 6.67 0.11
N PHE A 23 13.38 5.68 -0.34
CA PHE A 23 13.63 4.25 -0.09
C PHE A 23 14.98 3.78 -0.65
N PHE A 24 15.38 4.30 -1.82
CA PHE A 24 16.65 3.94 -2.46
C PHE A 24 17.82 4.81 -1.99
N LYS A 25 17.63 6.12 -1.81
CA LYS A 25 18.72 7.06 -1.53
C LYS A 25 18.99 7.28 -0.04
N VAL A 26 17.98 7.16 0.83
CA VAL A 26 18.08 7.55 2.25
C VAL A 26 17.94 6.31 3.14
N LYS A 27 19.07 5.73 3.55
CA LYS A 27 19.09 4.48 4.35
C LYS A 27 18.28 4.58 5.64
N GLN A 28 18.33 5.72 6.33
CA GLN A 28 17.62 5.93 7.60
C GLN A 28 16.10 6.00 7.41
N GLU A 29 15.63 6.58 6.30
CA GLU A 29 14.20 6.69 6.00
C GLU A 29 13.62 5.47 5.28
N ARG A 30 14.45 4.50 4.89
CA ARG A 30 14.03 3.35 4.08
C ARG A 30 12.85 2.59 4.67
N SER A 31 12.82 2.38 5.98
CA SER A 31 11.69 1.69 6.63
C SER A 31 10.42 2.52 6.57
N ARG A 32 10.49 3.81 6.90
CA ARG A 32 9.36 4.75 6.85
C ARG A 32 8.83 4.94 5.44
N ALA A 33 9.72 5.10 4.46
CA ALA A 33 9.39 5.22 3.05
C ALA A 33 8.73 3.94 2.53
N GLY A 34 9.26 2.76 2.88
CA GLY A 34 8.66 1.48 2.56
C GLY A 34 7.24 1.36 3.11
N TYR A 35 7.04 1.65 4.41
CA TYR A 35 5.72 1.67 5.03
C TYR A 35 4.73 2.54 4.25
N ARG A 36 5.13 3.79 3.91
CA ARG A 36 4.28 4.73 3.18
C ARG A 36 3.97 4.27 1.75
N ILE A 37 4.94 3.74 1.01
CA ILE A 37 4.72 3.20 -0.35
C ILE A 37 3.65 2.10 -0.33
N PHE A 38 3.84 1.10 0.54
CA PHE A 38 2.94 -0.06 0.57
C PHE A 38 1.55 0.29 1.14
N LEU A 39 1.46 1.31 2.00
CA LEU A 39 0.18 1.84 2.47
C LEU A 39 -0.57 2.60 1.36
N LEU A 40 0.14 3.38 0.55
CA LEU A 40 -0.44 4.06 -0.62
C LEU A 40 -0.89 3.05 -1.69
N LEU A 41 -0.12 1.99 -1.92
CA LEU A 41 -0.50 0.89 -2.82
C LEU A 41 -1.75 0.16 -2.30
N ALA A 42 -1.79 -0.18 -1.01
CA ALA A 42 -2.98 -0.78 -0.41
C ALA A 42 -4.22 0.13 -0.57
N GLY A 43 -4.07 1.43 -0.35
CA GLY A 43 -5.12 2.41 -0.56
C GLY A 43 -5.59 2.49 -2.02
N LEU A 44 -4.66 2.50 -2.98
CA LEU A 44 -4.99 2.47 -4.41
C LEU A 44 -5.77 1.22 -4.79
N PHE A 45 -5.32 0.05 -4.34
CA PHE A 45 -6.02 -1.20 -4.60
C PHE A 45 -7.38 -1.25 -3.92
N PHE A 46 -7.54 -0.63 -2.74
CA PHE A 46 -8.81 -0.58 -2.05
C PHE A 46 -9.81 0.34 -2.78
N VAL A 47 -9.38 1.52 -3.22
CA VAL A 47 -10.23 2.46 -3.96
C VAL A 47 -10.59 1.89 -5.34
N SER A 48 -9.60 1.38 -6.08
CA SER A 48 -9.79 0.78 -7.40
C SER A 48 -10.52 -0.57 -7.36
N GLY A 49 -10.39 -1.30 -6.26
CA GLY A 49 -10.89 -2.66 -6.07
C GLY A 49 -12.18 -2.72 -5.26
N SER A 50 -12.72 -1.59 -4.77
CA SER A 50 -13.86 -1.57 -3.84
C SER A 50 -15.09 -2.29 -4.41
N ASP A 51 -15.44 -2.04 -5.67
CA ASP A 51 -16.51 -2.74 -6.38
C ASP A 51 -16.21 -4.25 -6.54
N TYR A 52 -14.93 -4.61 -6.68
CA TYR A 52 -14.46 -5.99 -6.82
C TYR A 52 -14.49 -6.78 -5.49
N ILE A 53 -14.28 -6.11 -4.35
CA ILE A 53 -14.32 -6.73 -3.00
C ILE A 53 -15.76 -7.05 -2.60
N ILE A 54 -16.70 -6.14 -2.84
CA ILE A 54 -18.12 -6.35 -2.52
C ILE A 54 -18.69 -7.45 -3.42
N ALA A 55 -18.30 -7.44 -4.70
CA ALA A 55 -18.78 -8.43 -5.66
C ALA A 55 -18.08 -9.80 -5.54
N LEU A 56 -17.03 -9.96 -4.71
CA LEU A 56 -16.42 -11.27 -4.44
C LEU A 56 -17.43 -12.26 -3.81
N PHE A 57 -18.49 -11.74 -3.21
CA PHE A 57 -19.61 -12.49 -2.62
C PHE A 57 -20.85 -12.53 -3.52
N GLN A 58 -20.81 -11.89 -4.69
CA GLN A 58 -21.88 -11.93 -5.69
C GLN A 58 -21.48 -12.92 -6.78
N GLY A 59 -22.29 -13.95 -6.98
CA GLY A 59 -22.01 -15.08 -7.87
C GLY A 59 -21.94 -14.65 -9.34
N ASP A 60 -20.76 -14.22 -9.78
CA ASP A 60 -20.46 -13.85 -11.16
C ASP A 60 -19.53 -14.89 -11.83
N THR A 61 -19.37 -14.74 -13.15
CA THR A 61 -18.49 -15.54 -14.02
C THR A 61 -17.07 -15.80 -13.49
N GLU A 62 -16.46 -16.93 -13.86
CA GLU A 62 -15.13 -17.35 -13.36
C GLU A 62 -14.01 -16.33 -13.61
N ALA A 63 -13.99 -15.67 -14.77
CA ALA A 63 -12.98 -14.67 -15.11
C ALA A 63 -13.01 -13.45 -14.17
N THR A 64 -14.22 -13.00 -13.83
CA THR A 64 -14.43 -11.92 -12.86
C THR A 64 -14.06 -12.34 -11.44
N PHE A 65 -14.26 -13.61 -11.07
CA PHE A 65 -13.85 -14.14 -9.77
C PHE A 65 -12.31 -14.16 -9.58
N TRP A 66 -11.57 -14.64 -10.58
CA TRP A 66 -10.11 -14.67 -10.52
C TRP A 66 -9.51 -13.26 -10.44
N GLN A 67 -10.05 -12.31 -11.22
CA GLN A 67 -9.61 -10.91 -11.17
C GLN A 67 -9.84 -10.30 -9.77
N ARG A 68 -11.00 -10.55 -9.14
CA ARG A 68 -11.30 -10.09 -7.79
C ARG A 68 -10.36 -10.69 -6.75
N THR A 69 -10.10 -11.99 -6.86
CA THR A 69 -9.18 -12.73 -5.98
C THR A 69 -7.77 -12.16 -6.04
N ILE A 70 -7.26 -11.86 -7.25
CA ILE A 70 -5.95 -11.23 -7.43
C ILE A 70 -5.90 -9.87 -6.75
N TYR A 71 -6.92 -9.01 -6.95
CA TYR A 71 -6.99 -7.71 -6.28
C TYR A 71 -6.99 -7.83 -4.76
N PHE A 72 -7.76 -8.77 -4.21
CA PHE A 72 -7.80 -9.03 -2.78
C PHE A 72 -6.43 -9.46 -2.23
N ILE A 73 -5.75 -10.37 -2.94
CA ILE A 73 -4.39 -10.81 -2.59
C ILE A 73 -3.41 -9.62 -2.64
N LEU A 74 -3.48 -8.76 -3.65
CA LEU A 74 -2.62 -7.58 -3.77
C LEU A 74 -2.81 -6.61 -2.60
N ILE A 75 -4.04 -6.41 -2.12
CA ILE A 75 -4.34 -5.61 -0.93
C ILE A 75 -3.68 -6.24 0.31
N LEU A 76 -3.89 -7.55 0.52
CA LEU A 76 -3.35 -8.25 1.69
C LEU A 76 -1.81 -8.25 1.70
N ILE A 77 -1.17 -8.49 0.56
CA ILE A 77 0.29 -8.44 0.42
C ILE A 77 0.78 -7.02 0.71
N SER A 78 0.15 -6.00 0.13
CA SER A 78 0.55 -4.60 0.35
C SER A 78 0.45 -4.21 1.83
N LEU A 79 -0.66 -4.56 2.50
CA LEU A 79 -0.84 -4.31 3.93
C LEU A 79 0.18 -5.08 4.78
N SER A 80 0.44 -6.34 4.45
CA SER A 80 1.42 -7.17 5.17
C SER A 80 2.82 -6.59 5.09
N ILE A 81 3.23 -6.11 3.91
CA ILE A 81 4.52 -5.47 3.71
C ILE A 81 4.58 -4.11 4.41
N ALA A 82 3.49 -3.32 4.38
CA ALA A 82 3.41 -2.08 5.13
C ALA A 82 3.61 -2.33 6.64
N LEU A 83 2.92 -3.32 7.20
CA LEU A 83 3.08 -3.71 8.60
C LEU A 83 4.49 -4.21 8.92
N TYR A 84 5.13 -4.95 8.00
CA TYR A 84 6.52 -5.36 8.14
C TYR A 84 7.45 -4.16 8.29
N PHE A 85 7.32 -3.16 7.42
CA PHE A 85 8.15 -1.95 7.48
C PHE A 85 7.88 -1.12 8.73
N ARG A 86 6.62 -1.01 9.16
CA ARG A 86 6.25 -0.33 10.41
C ARG A 86 6.92 -1.00 11.62
N ARG A 87 6.83 -2.33 11.74
CA ARG A 87 7.49 -3.07 12.82
C ARG A 87 9.01 -2.90 12.80
N LYS A 88 9.61 -2.75 11.62
CA LYS A 88 11.05 -2.50 11.49
C LYS A 88 11.44 -1.12 12.00
N GLU A 89 10.63 -0.10 11.69
CA GLU A 89 10.80 1.26 12.22
C GLU A 89 10.63 1.31 13.74
N ASP A 90 9.58 0.67 14.28
CA ASP A 90 9.33 0.61 15.72
C ASP A 90 10.51 -0.03 16.49
N LYS A 91 11.11 -1.08 15.93
CA LYS A 91 12.31 -1.72 16.51
C LYS A 91 13.55 -0.83 16.48
N LEU A 92 13.74 -0.05 15.41
CA LEU A 92 14.84 0.90 15.29
C LEU A 92 14.73 1.99 16.36
N HIS A 93 13.55 2.59 16.50
CA HIS A 93 13.32 3.63 17.52
C HIS A 93 13.39 3.10 18.94
N ALA A 94 12.90 1.88 19.20
CA ALA A 94 13.05 1.25 20.51
C ALA A 94 14.52 1.01 20.86
N HIS A 95 15.35 0.63 19.90
CA HIS A 95 16.79 0.43 20.14
C HIS A 95 17.50 1.76 20.45
N GLU A 96 17.22 2.81 19.68
CA GLU A 96 17.76 4.17 19.91
C GLU A 96 17.45 4.69 21.32
N MET A 97 16.25 4.42 21.87
CA MET A 97 15.86 4.81 23.23
C MET A 97 16.56 4.01 24.33
N THR A 98 17.03 2.80 24.04
CA THR A 98 17.72 1.94 25.02
C THR A 98 19.24 2.10 25.03
N THR A 99 19.82 2.71 23.99
CA THR A 99 21.26 2.93 23.85
C THR A 99 21.68 4.39 24.02
N ALA A 100 20.73 5.29 24.26
CA ALA A 100 20.96 6.69 24.66
C ALA A 100 20.98 6.81 26.19
#